data_AF-A0A4W2GGM6-F1
#
_entry.id   AF-A0A4W2GGM6-F1
#
_cell.length_a   1.000
_cell.length_b   1.000
_cell.length_c   1.000
_cell.angle_alpha   90.00
_cell.angle_beta   90.00
_cell.angle_gamma   90.00
#
_symmetry.space_group_name_H-M   'P 1'
#
loop_
_entity.id
_entity.type
_entity.pdbx_description
1 polymer ?
#
loop_
_entity_poly.entity_id
_entity_poly.type
_entity_poly.pdbx_seq_one_letter_code
_entity_poly.pdbx_strand_id
1 'polypeptide(L)'
;MPGPLRLFPQIKGGEQCGDPISESWGVTKMMSFVSLLLVGILFHATQAEQLTKCEVFRELKDLKGYGGVSLPEWVCTTFHTSGYDTQAVVQNNDSTEYGLFQINNKIWCKDDQNPHSSNICNISCDKFLDDDLTDDIMCVKKILDKVGINYWRVPILFSTLPSSPSSELFSSTTIALFLYLLVF
;
A
#
# COMPACT_ATOMS: atom_id res chain seq x y z
N MET A 1 13.38 -0.59 25.71
CA MET A 1 12.11 -1.34 25.77
C MET A 1 11.70 -1.58 24.33
N PRO A 2 11.72 -2.83 23.82
CA PRO A 2 11.23 -3.10 22.48
C PRO A 2 9.70 -3.05 22.49
N GLY A 3 9.12 -2.23 21.61
CA GLY A 3 7.67 -2.17 21.40
C GLY A 3 7.12 -3.48 20.84
N PRO A 4 5.79 -3.67 20.87
CA PRO A 4 5.18 -4.92 20.44
C PRO A 4 5.48 -5.17 18.95
N LEU A 5 5.94 -6.38 18.65
CA LEU A 5 6.05 -6.93 17.30
C LEU A 5 4.68 -6.81 16.62
N ARG A 6 4.55 -5.90 15.65
CA ARG A 6 3.36 -5.85 14.79
C ARG A 6 3.34 -7.15 13.97
N LEU A 7 2.29 -7.96 14.16
CA LEU A 7 1.96 -9.00 13.20
C LEU A 7 1.62 -8.30 11.87
N PHE A 8 2.35 -8.64 10.81
CA PHE A 8 1.95 -8.27 9.46
C PHE A 8 0.57 -8.88 9.17
N PRO A 9 -0.44 -8.10 8.74
CA PRO A 9 -1.70 -8.63 8.24
C PRO A 9 -1.43 -9.51 7.01
N GLN A 10 -2.27 -10.53 6.81
CA GLN A 10 -2.22 -11.41 5.64
C GLN A 10 -2.42 -10.59 4.36
N ILE A 11 -1.34 -10.33 3.63
CA ILE A 11 -1.38 -9.81 2.26
C ILE A 11 -2.21 -10.80 1.44
N LYS A 12 -3.38 -10.37 0.93
CA LYS A 12 -4.13 -11.16 -0.06
C LYS A 12 -3.17 -11.49 -1.21
N GLY A 13 -3.07 -12.79 -1.52
CA GLY A 13 -2.09 -13.35 -2.46
C GLY A 13 -1.99 -12.57 -3.76
N GLY A 14 -0.75 -12.39 -4.22
CA GLY A 14 -0.45 -11.67 -5.45
C GLY A 14 -0.98 -12.39 -6.68
N GLU A 15 -2.05 -11.85 -7.25
CA GLU A 15 -2.40 -12.06 -8.64
C GLU A 15 -1.74 -10.95 -9.46
N GLN A 16 -1.17 -11.29 -10.64
CA GLN A 16 -0.83 -10.28 -11.64
C GLN A 16 -2.05 -9.36 -11.83
N CYS A 17 -1.84 -8.05 -11.98
CA CYS A 17 -2.92 -7.08 -12.21
C CYS A 17 -3.58 -7.33 -13.59
N GLY A 18 -4.35 -8.41 -13.69
CA GLY A 18 -5.26 -8.77 -14.76
C GLY A 18 -6.69 -8.44 -14.37
N ASP A 19 -7.54 -8.30 -15.38
CA ASP A 19 -8.93 -7.83 -15.30
C ASP A 19 -9.82 -8.62 -14.32
N PRO A 20 -10.88 -8.01 -13.77
CA PRO A 20 -11.69 -8.59 -12.69
C PRO A 20 -12.37 -9.90 -13.12
N ILE A 21 -12.06 -11.00 -12.42
CA ILE A 21 -12.79 -12.27 -12.55
C ILE A 21 -14.01 -12.21 -11.63
N SER A 22 -15.20 -12.25 -12.23
CA SER A 22 -16.47 -12.46 -11.52
C SER A 22 -16.54 -13.89 -10.99
N GLU A 23 -16.43 -14.10 -9.68
CA GLU A 23 -16.67 -15.42 -9.09
C GLU A 23 -18.15 -15.62 -8.75
N SER A 24 -18.83 -16.36 -9.61
CA SER A 24 -20.13 -16.97 -9.35
C SER A 24 -19.96 -18.15 -8.39
N TRP A 25 -20.23 -17.95 -7.10
CA TRP A 25 -20.33 -19.07 -6.14
C TRP A 25 -21.75 -19.62 -6.11
N GLY A 26 -21.88 -20.85 -6.59
CA GLY A 26 -23.11 -21.64 -6.59
C GLY A 26 -23.65 -21.86 -5.18
N VAL A 27 -24.93 -21.53 -5.01
CA VAL A 27 -25.69 -21.71 -3.77
C VAL A 27 -25.90 -23.21 -3.52
N THR A 28 -25.29 -23.76 -2.47
CA THR A 28 -25.63 -25.11 -1.99
C THR A 28 -26.11 -25.09 -0.54
N LYS A 29 -27.42 -25.34 -0.41
CA LYS A 29 -28.17 -26.00 0.67
C LYS A 29 -28.00 -25.49 2.12
N MET A 30 -28.95 -24.64 2.49
CA MET A 30 -29.30 -24.18 3.83
C MET A 30 -29.63 -25.33 4.80
N MET A 31 -28.97 -25.38 5.96
CA MET A 31 -29.42 -26.18 7.12
C MET A 31 -28.89 -25.59 8.44
N SER A 32 -29.84 -25.02 9.22
CA SER A 32 -29.91 -24.96 10.68
C SER A 32 -28.67 -24.54 11.50
N PHE A 33 -28.36 -23.23 11.53
CA PHE A 33 -27.41 -22.62 12.49
C PHE A 33 -28.02 -21.43 13.27
N VAL A 34 -29.34 -21.42 13.47
CA VAL A 34 -30.08 -20.26 14.01
C VAL A 34 -29.73 -19.97 15.49
N SER A 35 -29.31 -20.96 16.28
CA SER A 35 -29.00 -20.76 17.71
C SER A 35 -27.58 -20.32 18.05
N LEU A 36 -26.59 -20.44 17.15
CA LEU A 36 -25.22 -19.94 17.40
C LEU A 36 -24.99 -18.50 16.89
N LEU A 37 -25.91 -17.97 16.08
CA LEU A 37 -25.79 -16.65 15.46
C LEU A 37 -26.05 -15.48 16.43
N LEU A 38 -26.73 -15.70 17.56
CA LEU A 38 -27.15 -14.62 18.46
C LEU A 38 -26.04 -14.03 19.35
N VAL A 39 -24.93 -14.76 19.56
CA VAL A 39 -23.85 -14.34 20.49
C VAL A 39 -22.65 -13.73 19.76
N GLY A 40 -22.56 -13.87 18.43
CA GLY A 40 -21.44 -13.37 17.63
C GLY A 40 -21.51 -11.90 17.18
N ILE A 41 -22.60 -11.19 17.49
CA ILE A 41 -22.94 -9.89 16.85
C ILE A 41 -22.31 -8.66 17.58
N LEU A 42 -21.39 -8.86 18.53
CA LEU A 42 -20.79 -7.74 19.29
C LEU A 42 -19.32 -7.45 18.94
N PHE A 43 -18.69 -8.24 18.08
CA PHE A 43 -17.41 -7.84 17.49
C PHE A 43 -17.68 -7.09 16.19
N HIS A 44 -17.74 -5.76 16.28
CA HIS A 44 -17.40 -4.95 15.12
C HIS A 44 -15.92 -5.19 14.86
N ALA A 45 -15.61 -6.14 13.98
CA ALA A 45 -14.30 -6.21 13.37
C ALA A 45 -14.19 -4.97 12.47
N THR A 46 -13.60 -3.90 13.00
CA THR A 46 -13.08 -2.83 12.14
C THR A 46 -11.95 -3.47 11.35
N GLN A 47 -12.26 -3.96 10.15
CA GLN A 47 -11.21 -4.36 9.23
C GLN A 47 -10.44 -3.08 8.90
N ALA A 48 -9.15 -3.06 9.22
CA ALA A 48 -8.26 -2.09 8.64
C ALA A 48 -8.21 -2.41 7.14
N GLU A 49 -8.84 -1.55 6.34
CA GLU A 49 -8.87 -1.71 4.90
C GLU A 49 -7.50 -1.29 4.35
N GLN A 50 -6.73 -2.28 3.91
CA GLN A 50 -5.44 -2.04 3.24
C GLN A 50 -5.66 -2.20 1.75
N LEU A 51 -5.09 -1.28 0.97
CA LEU A 51 -5.11 -1.40 -0.48
C LEU A 51 -4.23 -2.57 -0.92
N THR A 52 -4.68 -3.30 -1.93
CA THR A 52 -3.87 -4.29 -2.63
C THR A 52 -2.86 -3.62 -3.54
N LYS A 53 -1.80 -4.35 -3.91
CA LYS A 53 -0.77 -3.85 -4.86
C LYS A 53 -1.37 -3.31 -6.15
N CYS A 54 -2.42 -3.95 -6.68
CA CYS A 54 -3.05 -3.54 -7.94
C CYS A 54 -3.99 -2.34 -7.78
N GLU A 55 -4.67 -2.20 -6.64
CA GLU A 55 -5.43 -0.98 -6.32
C GLU A 55 -4.50 0.21 -6.23
N VAL A 56 -3.40 0.10 -5.47
CA VAL A 56 -2.37 1.15 -5.41
C VAL A 56 -1.83 1.49 -6.80
N PHE A 57 -1.55 0.48 -7.64
CA PHE A 57 -1.10 0.74 -9.01
C PHE A 57 -2.12 1.54 -9.83
N ARG A 58 -3.42 1.27 -9.66
CA ARG A 58 -4.51 1.97 -10.38
C ARG A 58 -4.72 3.39 -9.86
N GLU A 59 -4.78 3.55 -8.55
CA GLU A 59 -5.00 4.85 -7.91
C GLU A 59 -3.82 5.80 -8.17
N LEU A 60 -2.59 5.29 -8.15
CA LEU A 60 -1.39 6.12 -8.32
C LEU A 60 -1.01 6.37 -9.78
N LYS A 61 -1.85 6.01 -10.75
CA LYS A 61 -1.57 6.19 -12.19
C LYS A 61 -1.21 7.64 -12.55
N ASP A 62 -1.81 8.61 -11.85
CA ASP A 62 -1.64 10.05 -12.10
C ASP A 62 -0.31 10.61 -11.57
N LEU A 63 0.46 9.79 -10.84
CA LEU A 63 1.83 10.08 -10.41
C LEU A 63 2.88 9.48 -11.36
N LYS A 64 2.48 8.70 -12.37
CA LYS A 64 3.42 8.05 -13.30
C LYS A 64 4.30 9.09 -14.00
N GLY A 65 5.60 9.05 -13.72
CA GLY A 65 6.60 9.93 -14.31
C GLY A 65 6.67 11.33 -13.68
N TYR A 66 5.79 11.65 -12.73
CA TYR A 66 5.84 12.92 -12.02
C TYR A 66 7.08 12.96 -11.12
N GLY A 67 7.84 14.07 -11.18
CA GLY A 67 9.10 14.19 -10.43
C GLY A 67 10.18 13.17 -10.86
N GLY A 68 10.04 12.55 -12.05
CA GLY A 68 10.96 11.51 -12.53
C GLY A 68 10.76 10.13 -11.89
N VAL A 69 9.68 9.94 -11.12
CA VAL A 69 9.42 8.72 -10.35
C VAL A 69 8.51 7.79 -11.15
N SER A 70 8.88 6.51 -11.25
CA SER A 70 8.08 5.53 -11.99
C SER A 70 6.89 5.00 -11.14
N LEU A 71 5.86 4.47 -11.78
CA LEU A 71 4.71 3.90 -11.06
C LEU A 71 5.09 2.68 -10.18
N PRO A 72 5.94 1.73 -10.62
CA PRO A 72 6.44 0.66 -9.75
C PRO A 72 7.23 1.17 -8.55
N GLU A 73 7.95 2.28 -8.72
CA GLU A 73 8.67 2.92 -7.63
C GLU A 73 7.70 3.54 -6.60
N TRP A 74 6.59 4.15 -7.03
CA TRP A 74 5.52 4.59 -6.12
C TRP A 74 4.87 3.44 -5.34
N VAL A 75 4.60 2.33 -6.01
CA VAL A 75 4.09 1.11 -5.36
C VAL A 75 5.08 0.60 -4.31
N CYS A 76 6.38 0.57 -4.63
CA CYS A 76 7.41 0.18 -3.66
C CYS A 76 7.50 1.15 -2.48
N THR A 77 7.50 2.46 -2.75
CA THR A 77 7.56 3.51 -1.74
C THR A 77 6.38 3.40 -0.77
N THR A 78 5.15 3.35 -1.26
CA THR A 78 3.95 3.26 -0.41
C THR A 78 3.88 1.96 0.39
N PHE A 79 4.37 0.84 -0.15
CA PHE A 79 4.51 -0.40 0.61
C PHE A 79 5.45 -0.24 1.81
N HIS A 80 6.63 0.35 1.61
CA HIS A 80 7.61 0.52 2.68
C HIS A 80 7.28 1.65 3.64
N THR A 81 6.46 2.62 3.21
CA THR A 81 6.07 3.78 4.00
C THR A 81 4.88 3.49 4.91
N SER A 82 3.81 2.89 4.38
CA SER A 82 2.57 2.64 5.14
C SER A 82 2.08 1.20 5.08
N GLY A 83 2.64 0.36 4.21
CA GLY A 83 2.11 -0.98 3.96
C GLY A 83 0.79 -0.97 3.20
N TYR A 84 0.56 0.06 2.36
CA TYR A 84 -0.68 0.30 1.62
C TYR A 84 -1.91 0.64 2.47
N ASP A 85 -1.69 1.07 3.71
CA ASP A 85 -2.73 1.45 4.65
C ASP A 85 -3.03 2.95 4.50
N THR A 86 -4.22 3.29 3.99
CA THR A 86 -4.69 4.69 3.86
C THR A 86 -4.99 5.32 5.20
N GLN A 87 -5.17 4.53 6.26
CA GLN A 87 -5.43 5.01 7.61
C GLN A 87 -4.19 4.94 8.51
N ALA A 88 -3.00 4.75 7.92
CA ALA A 88 -1.76 4.68 8.66
C ALA A 88 -1.45 5.99 9.38
N VAL A 89 -1.33 5.93 10.71
CA VAL A 89 -0.91 7.06 11.55
C VAL A 89 0.34 6.69 12.33
N VAL A 90 1.39 7.49 12.19
CA VAL A 90 2.64 7.35 12.94
C VAL A 90 2.91 8.63 13.73
N GLN A 91 2.85 8.52 15.06
CA GLN A 91 3.20 9.62 15.95
C GLN A 91 4.70 9.61 16.23
N ASN A 92 5.33 10.75 16.00
CA ASN A 92 6.71 11.07 16.37
C ASN A 92 6.69 12.07 17.54
N ASN A 93 7.86 12.40 18.09
CA ASN A 93 7.96 13.28 19.27
C ASN A 93 7.37 14.68 19.05
N ASP A 94 7.48 15.22 17.84
CA ASP A 94 7.12 16.61 17.50
C ASP A 94 6.20 16.72 16.28
N SER A 95 5.76 15.58 15.73
CA SER A 95 4.98 15.53 14.50
C SER A 95 4.22 14.23 14.40
N THR A 96 3.19 14.20 13.58
CA THR A 96 2.45 12.99 13.22
C THR A 96 2.42 12.89 11.70
N GLU A 97 2.59 11.68 11.19
CA GLU A 97 2.52 11.33 9.78
C GLU A 97 1.23 10.58 9.49
N TYR A 98 0.59 10.91 8.37
CA TYR A 98 -0.76 10.48 8.03
C TYR A 98 -0.81 9.81 6.66
N GLY A 99 -1.64 8.78 6.57
CA GLY A 99 -2.11 8.21 5.32
C GLY A 99 -1.13 7.33 4.58
N LEU A 100 -1.53 6.97 3.37
CA LEU A 100 -0.77 6.10 2.46
C LEU A 100 0.66 6.61 2.24
N PHE A 101 0.84 7.94 2.18
CA PHE A 101 2.12 8.59 1.89
C PHE A 101 2.87 9.10 3.12
N GLN A 102 2.35 8.89 4.34
CA GLN A 102 2.94 9.37 5.60
C GLN A 102 3.31 10.87 5.53
N ILE A 103 2.32 11.71 5.23
CA ILE A 103 2.47 13.16 5.11
C ILE A 103 2.44 13.77 6.51
N ASN A 104 3.45 14.56 6.89
CA ASN A 104 3.55 15.10 8.26
C ASN A 104 2.75 16.41 8.49
N ASN A 105 2.15 16.53 9.67
CA ASN A 105 1.41 17.72 10.14
C ASN A 105 2.29 18.92 10.52
N LYS A 106 3.63 18.77 10.57
CA LYS A 106 4.52 19.88 10.92
C LYS A 106 4.66 20.90 9.79
N ILE A 107 4.59 20.43 8.54
CA ILE A 107 4.87 21.25 7.36
C ILE A 107 3.72 21.21 6.34
N TRP A 108 3.13 20.03 6.09
CA TRP A 108 2.34 19.81 4.88
C TRP A 108 0.83 20.00 5.10
N CYS A 109 0.28 19.44 6.16
CA CYS A 109 -1.14 19.58 6.53
C CYS A 109 -1.29 20.20 7.91
N LYS A 110 -2.54 20.54 8.27
CA LYS A 110 -2.88 21.10 9.59
C LYS A 110 -3.74 20.12 10.39
N ASP A 111 -3.45 20.03 11.68
CA ASP A 111 -4.27 19.35 12.68
C ASP A 111 -4.25 20.14 14.01
N ASP A 112 -4.99 19.65 15.00
CA ASP A 112 -5.06 20.29 16.33
C ASP A 112 -3.77 20.10 17.15
N GLN A 113 -2.97 19.07 16.85
CA GLN A 113 -1.74 18.79 17.58
C GLN A 113 -0.61 19.77 17.23
N ASN A 114 -0.54 20.21 15.97
CA ASN A 114 0.47 21.15 15.48
C ASN A 114 -0.15 22.46 14.95
N PRO A 115 -0.60 23.36 15.85
CA PRO A 115 -1.24 24.62 15.45
C PRO A 115 -0.31 25.57 14.69
N HIS A 116 1.00 25.38 14.82
CA HIS A 116 2.04 26.17 14.14
C HIS A 116 2.48 25.58 12.79
N SER A 117 1.76 24.59 12.25
CA SER A 117 2.05 24.02 10.93
C SER A 117 2.07 25.08 9.83
N SER A 118 3.00 24.95 8.89
CA SER A 118 3.01 25.77 7.66
C SER A 118 1.82 25.48 6.75
N ASN A 119 1.22 24.29 6.86
CA ASN A 119 0.10 23.81 6.06
C ASN A 119 0.27 24.08 4.55
N ILE A 120 1.40 23.67 3.97
CA ILE A 120 1.73 23.97 2.56
C ILE A 120 0.70 23.38 1.59
N CYS A 121 0.13 22.23 1.91
CA CYS A 121 -0.91 21.61 1.09
C CYS A 121 -2.27 22.32 1.23
N ASN A 122 -2.43 23.17 2.25
CA ASN A 122 -3.66 23.89 2.59
C ASN A 122 -4.85 22.95 2.79
N ILE A 123 -4.64 21.90 3.58
CA ILE A 123 -5.61 20.84 3.83
C ILE A 123 -5.49 20.34 5.28
N SER A 124 -6.58 19.79 5.79
CA SER A 124 -6.60 19.18 7.11
C SER A 124 -6.02 17.76 7.05
N CYS A 125 -5.23 17.35 8.05
CA CYS A 125 -4.54 16.05 8.01
C CYS A 125 -5.47 14.83 8.07
N ASP A 126 -6.72 14.99 8.53
CA ASP A 126 -7.73 13.92 8.52
C ASP A 126 -8.14 13.51 7.11
N LYS A 127 -7.92 14.37 6.11
CA LYS A 127 -8.22 14.06 4.71
C LYS A 127 -7.35 12.95 4.14
N PHE A 128 -6.10 12.88 4.60
CA PHE A 128 -5.20 11.79 4.20
C PHE A 128 -5.54 10.43 4.86
N LEU A 129 -6.62 10.36 5.65
CA LEU A 129 -7.07 9.13 6.31
C LEU A 129 -8.37 8.58 5.71
N ASP A 130 -8.92 9.20 4.67
CA ASP A 130 -10.05 8.66 3.95
C ASP A 130 -9.61 7.82 2.74
N ASP A 131 -10.57 7.22 2.04
CA ASP A 131 -10.28 6.33 0.91
C ASP A 131 -10.07 7.10 -0.42
N ASP A 132 -10.29 8.43 -0.45
CA ASP A 132 -10.12 9.27 -1.63
C ASP A 132 -8.70 9.86 -1.71
N LEU A 133 -7.83 9.14 -2.40
CA LEU A 133 -6.44 9.54 -2.60
C LEU A 133 -6.24 10.76 -3.52
N THR A 134 -7.30 11.38 -4.03
CA THR A 134 -7.18 12.52 -4.96
C THR A 134 -6.44 13.68 -4.30
N ASP A 135 -6.75 14.01 -3.05
CA ASP A 135 -6.12 15.11 -2.35
C ASP A 135 -4.73 14.78 -1.78
N ASP A 136 -4.50 13.52 -1.39
CA ASP A 136 -3.19 12.96 -1.11
C ASP A 136 -2.25 13.15 -2.30
N ILE A 137 -2.67 12.71 -3.50
CA ILE A 137 -1.89 12.81 -4.73
C ILE A 137 -1.57 14.27 -5.07
N MET A 138 -2.52 15.19 -4.86
CA MET A 138 -2.27 16.62 -5.04
C MET A 138 -1.21 17.15 -4.07
N CYS A 139 -1.24 16.73 -2.81
CA CYS A 139 -0.23 17.13 -1.83
C CYS A 139 1.14 16.50 -2.16
N VAL A 140 1.18 15.22 -2.55
CA VAL A 140 2.40 14.52 -3.00
C VAL A 140 3.07 15.26 -4.16
N LYS A 141 2.31 15.73 -5.15
CA LYS A 141 2.85 16.55 -6.25
C LYS A 141 3.55 17.81 -5.74
N LYS A 142 2.95 18.53 -4.77
CA LYS A 142 3.59 19.69 -4.13
C LYS A 142 4.87 19.31 -3.37
N ILE A 143 4.90 18.15 -2.71
CA ILE A 143 6.09 17.63 -2.02
C ILE A 143 7.21 17.36 -3.03
N LEU A 144 6.88 16.70 -4.14
CA LEU A 144 7.83 16.41 -5.21
C LEU A 144 8.40 17.68 -5.84
N ASP A 145 7.58 18.71 -6.05
CA ASP A 145 8.03 19.98 -6.61
C ASP A 145 8.98 20.75 -5.67
N LYS A 146 8.80 20.63 -4.36
CA LYS A 146 9.57 21.38 -3.35
C LYS A 146 10.78 20.64 -2.80
N VAL A 147 10.67 19.32 -2.62
CA VAL A 147 11.65 18.47 -1.93
C VAL A 147 12.14 17.34 -2.83
N GLY A 148 11.27 16.82 -3.70
CA GLY A 148 11.55 15.64 -4.52
C GLY A 148 11.32 14.32 -3.76
N ILE A 149 11.62 13.21 -4.43
CA ILE A 149 11.38 11.85 -3.91
C ILE A 149 12.14 11.55 -2.61
N ASN A 150 13.19 12.32 -2.30
CA ASN A 150 13.97 12.20 -1.06
C ASN A 150 13.18 12.52 0.22
N TYR A 151 11.97 13.09 0.11
CA TYR A 151 11.07 13.21 1.25
C TYR A 151 10.79 11.83 1.88
N TRP A 152 10.57 10.81 1.03
CA TRP A 152 10.43 9.43 1.46
C TRP A 152 11.83 8.83 1.57
N ARG A 153 12.26 8.49 2.80
CA ARG A 153 13.57 7.88 3.08
C ARG A 153 13.60 6.39 2.70
N VAL A 154 13.10 6.04 1.52
CA VAL A 154 13.13 4.69 0.97
C VAL A 154 14.34 4.58 0.05
N PRO A 155 15.30 3.68 0.31
CA PRO A 155 16.46 3.53 -0.56
C PRO A 155 16.03 3.14 -1.98
N ILE A 156 16.49 3.89 -2.99
CA ILE A 156 16.18 3.65 -4.43
C ILE A 156 16.62 2.26 -4.90
N LEU A 157 17.51 1.58 -4.14
CA LEU A 157 17.87 0.19 -4.39
C LEU A 157 16.65 -0.74 -4.25
N PHE A 158 15.70 -0.46 -3.36
CA PHE A 158 14.49 -1.28 -3.21
C PHE A 158 13.48 -1.10 -4.35
N SER A 159 13.46 0.07 -5.01
CA SER A 159 12.58 0.34 -6.16
C SER A 159 13.17 -0.09 -7.51
N THR A 160 14.49 -0.25 -7.60
CA THR A 160 15.21 -0.73 -8.79
C THR A 160 15.42 -2.25 -8.80
N LEU A 161 15.20 -2.93 -7.67
CA LEU A 161 15.15 -4.38 -7.66
C LEU A 161 13.88 -4.86 -8.39
N PRO A 162 14.01 -5.71 -9.42
CA PRO A 162 12.83 -6.22 -10.11
C PRO A 162 11.95 -6.97 -9.10
N SER A 163 10.70 -6.53 -8.96
CA SER A 163 9.69 -7.15 -8.08
C SER A 163 9.25 -8.57 -8.49
N SER A 164 9.97 -9.16 -9.43
CA SER A 164 9.87 -10.55 -9.85
C SER A 164 11.25 -11.01 -10.31
N PRO A 165 11.79 -12.14 -9.83
CA PRO A 165 12.66 -12.91 -10.71
C PRO A 165 11.80 -13.19 -11.94
N SER A 166 12.24 -12.73 -13.11
CA SER A 166 11.69 -13.19 -14.37
C SER A 166 11.58 -14.71 -14.28
N SER A 167 10.36 -15.23 -14.35
CA SER A 167 10.07 -16.65 -14.54
C SER A 167 10.72 -17.23 -15.81
N GLU A 168 11.49 -16.43 -16.55
CA GLU A 168 12.27 -16.85 -17.71
C GLU A 168 13.46 -17.76 -17.39
N LEU A 169 13.84 -17.98 -16.13
CA LEU A 169 14.88 -18.99 -15.82
C LEU A 169 14.35 -20.43 -15.69
N PHE A 170 13.04 -20.65 -15.76
CA PHE A 170 12.44 -21.98 -15.77
C PHE A 170 11.47 -22.15 -16.93
N SER A 171 11.91 -21.86 -18.16
CA SER A 171 11.30 -22.55 -19.30
C SER A 171 11.56 -24.04 -19.11
N SER A 172 10.50 -24.85 -19.08
CA SER A 172 10.57 -26.31 -18.99
C SER A 172 11.51 -26.91 -20.06
N THR A 173 11.67 -26.21 -21.19
CA THR A 173 12.59 -26.56 -22.27
C THR A 173 14.07 -26.45 -21.87
N THR A 174 14.44 -25.48 -21.02
CA THR A 174 15.82 -25.27 -20.56
C THR A 174 16.25 -26.36 -19.58
N ILE A 175 15.36 -26.78 -18.68
CA ILE A 175 15.62 -27.91 -17.77
C ILE A 175 15.72 -29.22 -18.55
N ALA A 176 14.87 -29.44 -19.56
CA ALA A 176 14.92 -30.64 -20.39
C ALA A 176 16.24 -30.76 -21.18
N LEU A 177 16.75 -29.66 -21.73
CA LEU A 177 18.06 -29.62 -22.40
C LEU A 177 19.23 -29.87 -21.42
N PHE A 178 19.17 -29.31 -20.22
CA PHE A 178 20.18 -29.54 -19.19
C PHE A 178 20.20 -30.99 -18.69
N LEU A 179 19.03 -31.62 -18.54
CA LEU A 179 18.95 -33.04 -18.17
C LEU A 179 19.39 -33.96 -19.31
N TYR A 180 19.12 -33.60 -20.57
CA TYR A 180 19.57 -34.39 -21.73
C TYR A 180 21.10 -34.38 -21.89
N LEU A 181 21.76 -33.25 -21.59
CA LEU A 181 23.23 -33.11 -21.62
C LEU A 181 23.94 -33.75 -20.42
N LEU A 182 23.23 -34.10 -19.36
CA LEU A 182 23.79 -34.82 -18.21
C LEU A 182 23.62 -36.35 -18.33
N VAL A 183 22.83 -36.82 -19.29
CA VAL A 183 22.54 -38.24 -19.54
C VAL A 183 23.24 -38.78 -20.79
N PHE A 184 23.92 -37.92 -21.57
CA PHE A 184 24.81 -38.27 -22.69
C PHE A 184 26.20 -37.69 -22.48
#